data_AF-A0A1H2CD20-F1
#
_entry.id   AF-A0A1H2CD20-F1
#
_cell.length_a   1.000
_cell.length_b   1.000
_cell.length_c   1.000
_cell.angle_alpha   90.00
_cell.angle_beta   90.00
_cell.angle_gamma   90.00
#
_symmetry.space_group_name_H-M   'P 1'
#
loop_
_entity.id
_entity.type
_entity.pdbx_description
1 polymer ?
#
loop_
_entity_poly.entity_id
_entity_poly.type
_entity_poly.pdbx_seq_one_letter_code
_entity_poly.pdbx_strand_id
1 'polypeptide(L)'
;METAMYAIPTAAHILGVTPAALETALERGETISSLAIACGQDPERMTEAIVEAETADVVALAGIAGFGRDAVAEFVRELRDYLVAFVRDGEQVADRLFETRTLQPV
;
A
#
# COMPACT_ATOMS: atom_id res chain seq x y z
N MET A 1 -6.07 -0.39 -13.09
CA MET A 1 -5.16 -0.01 -11.99
C MET A 1 -4.91 -1.27 -11.20
N GLU A 2 -3.68 -1.78 -11.22
CA GLU A 2 -3.32 -3.09 -10.66
C GLU A 2 -2.29 -2.93 -9.52
N THR A 3 -2.22 -1.74 -8.92
CA THR A 3 -1.23 -1.41 -7.88
C THR A 3 -1.62 -1.98 -6.51
N ALA A 4 -2.93 -2.15 -6.24
CA ALA A 4 -3.42 -2.83 -5.03
C ALA A 4 -3.06 -4.34 -5.00
N MET A 5 -2.71 -4.93 -6.15
CA MET A 5 -2.48 -6.36 -6.29
C MET A 5 -1.23 -6.88 -5.53
N TYR A 6 -0.27 -6.02 -5.19
CA TYR A 6 0.96 -6.41 -4.46
C TYR A 6 0.92 -6.11 -2.95
N ALA A 7 0.20 -5.08 -2.51
CA ALA A 7 0.10 -4.75 -1.09
C ALA A 7 -0.70 -5.81 -0.28
N ILE A 8 -1.75 -6.40 -0.88
CA ILE A 8 -2.59 -7.43 -0.24
C ILE A 8 -1.79 -8.69 0.11
N PRO A 9 -1.02 -9.32 -0.79
CA PRO A 9 -0.24 -10.51 -0.43
C PRO A 9 0.84 -10.21 0.63
N THR A 10 1.51 -9.06 0.56
CA THR A 10 2.46 -8.61 1.58
C THR A 10 1.78 -8.46 2.95
N ALA A 11 0.64 -7.76 2.99
CA ALA A 11 -0.13 -7.57 4.22
C ALA A 11 -0.66 -8.90 4.78
N ALA A 12 -1.17 -9.78 3.94
CA ALA A 12 -1.66 -11.09 4.34
C ALA A 12 -0.53 -11.94 4.95
N HIS A 13 0.66 -11.91 4.35
CA HIS A 13 1.85 -12.59 4.86
C HIS A 13 2.24 -12.10 6.25
N ILE A 14 2.30 -10.78 6.47
CA ILE A 14 2.69 -10.20 7.77
C ILE A 14 1.60 -10.46 8.84
N LEU A 15 0.33 -10.38 8.47
CA LEU A 15 -0.81 -10.69 9.36
C LEU A 15 -0.94 -12.19 9.67
N GLY A 16 -0.29 -13.06 8.90
CA GLY A 16 -0.43 -14.51 9.02
C GLY A 16 -1.77 -15.05 8.53
N VAL A 17 -2.42 -14.36 7.58
CA VAL A 17 -3.69 -14.76 6.97
C VAL A 17 -3.49 -15.09 5.49
N THR A 18 -4.50 -15.68 4.85
CA THR A 18 -4.46 -15.86 3.38
C THR A 18 -4.86 -14.56 2.69
N PRO A 19 -4.33 -14.27 1.48
CA PRO A 19 -4.75 -13.10 0.70
C PRO A 19 -6.26 -13.03 0.50
N ALA A 20 -6.89 -14.17 0.18
CA ALA A 20 -8.35 -14.24 0.03
C ALA A 20 -9.11 -13.90 1.33
N ALA A 21 -8.60 -14.34 2.50
CA ALA A 21 -9.24 -13.99 3.78
C ALA A 21 -9.09 -12.50 4.11
N LEU A 22 -7.95 -11.91 3.75
CA LEU A 22 -7.73 -10.47 3.86
C LEU A 22 -8.68 -9.71 2.93
N GLU A 23 -8.76 -10.09 1.65
CA GLU A 23 -9.69 -9.49 0.67
C GLU A 23 -11.14 -9.52 1.19
N THR A 24 -11.62 -10.68 1.67
CA THR A 24 -12.97 -10.77 2.23
C THR A 24 -13.14 -9.86 3.46
N ALA A 25 -12.11 -9.65 4.28
CA ALA A 25 -12.18 -8.71 5.40
C ALA A 25 -12.26 -7.26 4.93
N LEU A 26 -11.47 -6.88 3.93
CA LEU A 26 -11.53 -5.56 3.31
C LEU A 26 -12.90 -5.30 2.65
N GLU A 27 -13.48 -6.30 1.98
CA GLU A 27 -14.83 -6.23 1.41
C GLU A 27 -15.92 -6.03 2.47
N ARG A 28 -15.70 -6.50 3.70
CA ARG A 28 -16.59 -6.25 4.85
C ARG A 28 -16.42 -4.85 5.45
N GLY A 29 -15.46 -4.07 4.97
CA GLY A 29 -15.15 -2.73 5.46
C GLY A 29 -14.13 -2.71 6.61
N GLU A 30 -13.43 -3.82 6.87
CA GLU A 30 -12.28 -3.83 7.77
C GLU A 30 -11.08 -3.16 7.09
N THR A 31 -10.13 -2.63 7.86
CA THR A 31 -8.86 -2.11 7.33
C THR A 31 -7.71 -2.99 7.75
N ILE A 32 -6.59 -2.93 7.02
CA ILE A 32 -5.37 -3.66 7.40
C ILE A 32 -4.92 -3.24 8.81
N SER A 33 -5.05 -1.96 9.15
CA SER A 33 -4.77 -1.45 10.50
C SER A 33 -5.68 -2.09 11.56
N SER A 34 -6.99 -2.17 11.34
CA SER A 34 -7.89 -2.81 12.31
C SER A 34 -7.62 -4.31 12.45
N LEU A 35 -7.26 -4.97 11.35
CA LEU A 35 -6.89 -6.39 11.34
C LEU A 35 -5.55 -6.64 12.05
N ALA A 36 -4.56 -5.77 11.88
CA ALA A 36 -3.30 -5.84 12.61
C ALA A 36 -3.53 -5.81 14.12
N ILE A 37 -4.35 -4.88 14.60
CA ILE A 37 -4.73 -4.80 16.02
C ILE A 37 -5.42 -6.10 16.48
N ALA A 38 -6.36 -6.62 15.68
CA ALA A 38 -7.06 -7.87 16.00
C ALA A 38 -6.11 -9.09 16.05
N CYS A 39 -5.05 -9.08 15.25
CA CYS A 39 -3.98 -10.08 15.24
C CYS A 39 -2.91 -9.85 16.34
N GLY A 40 -3.04 -8.81 17.18
CA GLY A 40 -2.04 -8.46 18.19
C GLY A 40 -0.74 -7.89 17.62
N GLN A 41 -0.76 -7.43 16.38
CA GLN A 41 0.33 -6.75 15.70
C GLN A 41 0.27 -5.25 15.97
N ASP A 42 1.42 -4.58 15.86
CA ASP A 42 1.48 -3.13 15.93
C ASP A 42 1.11 -2.52 14.56
N PRO A 43 0.05 -1.71 14.47
CA PRO A 43 -0.44 -1.20 13.19
C PRO A 43 0.53 -0.20 12.54
N GLU A 44 1.36 0.51 13.32
CA GLU A 44 2.36 1.43 12.78
C GLU A 44 3.51 0.65 12.13
N ARG A 45 4.07 -0.32 12.84
CA ARG A 45 5.09 -1.24 12.28
C ARG A 45 4.57 -2.01 11.07
N MET A 46 3.31 -2.45 11.12
CA MET A 46 2.66 -3.10 9.97
C MET A 46 2.65 -2.17 8.74
N THR A 47 2.25 -0.91 8.95
CA THR A 47 2.21 0.09 7.88
C THR A 47 3.61 0.34 7.31
N GLU A 48 4.61 0.51 8.18
CA GLU A 48 6.00 0.72 7.77
C GLU A 48 6.54 -0.47 6.97
N ALA A 49 6.28 -1.71 7.41
CA ALA A 49 6.74 -2.91 6.74
C ALA A 49 6.15 -3.06 5.33
N ILE A 50 4.84 -2.78 5.16
CA ILE A 50 4.21 -2.78 3.84
C ILE A 50 4.84 -1.70 2.96
N VAL A 51 4.95 -0.47 3.47
CA VAL A 51 5.53 0.66 2.72
C VAL A 51 6.96 0.34 2.27
N GLU A 52 7.79 -0.21 3.16
CA GLU A 52 9.17 -0.57 2.85
C GLU A 52 9.25 -1.64 1.77
N ALA A 53 8.48 -2.73 1.90
CA ALA A 53 8.46 -3.83 0.94
C ALA A 53 8.06 -3.35 -0.46
N GLU A 54 6.92 -2.67 -0.58
CA GLU A 54 6.39 -2.22 -1.87
C GLU A 54 7.28 -1.15 -2.52
N THR A 55 7.83 -0.22 -1.74
CA THR A 55 8.74 0.81 -2.28
C THR A 55 10.09 0.24 -2.70
N ALA A 56 10.61 -0.77 -2.02
CA ALA A 56 11.84 -1.45 -2.41
C ALA A 56 11.70 -2.16 -3.77
N ASP A 57 10.59 -2.85 -3.98
CA ASP A 57 10.29 -3.54 -5.26
C ASP A 57 10.20 -2.54 -6.41
N VAL A 58 9.51 -1.42 -6.20
CA VAL A 58 9.42 -0.33 -7.17
C VAL A 58 10.78 0.26 -7.51
N VAL A 59 11.62 0.54 -6.51
CA VAL A 59 12.98 1.06 -6.73
C VAL A 59 13.82 0.08 -7.53
N ALA A 60 13.73 -1.22 -7.22
CA ALA A 60 14.45 -2.26 -7.94
C ALA A 60 14.01 -2.36 -9.41
N LEU A 61 12.70 -2.44 -9.66
CA LEU A 61 12.13 -2.50 -11.01
C LEU A 61 12.44 -1.25 -11.82
N ALA A 62 12.33 -0.07 -11.22
CA ALA A 62 12.60 1.19 -11.89
C ALA A 62 14.09 1.34 -12.25
N GLY A 63 14.97 0.84 -11.40
CA GLY A 63 16.40 0.74 -11.68
C GLY A 63 16.71 -0.18 -12.87
N ILE A 64 16.05 -1.34 -12.96
CA ILE A 64 16.17 -2.27 -14.10
C ILE A 64 15.65 -1.63 -15.39
N ALA A 65 14.53 -0.91 -15.32
CA ALA A 65 13.92 -0.23 -16.46
C ALA A 65 14.64 1.07 -16.88
N GLY A 66 15.61 1.55 -16.10
CA GLY A 66 16.43 2.72 -16.44
C GLY A 66 15.77 4.07 -16.15
N PHE A 67 14.77 4.13 -15.26
CA PHE A 67 14.17 5.40 -14.86
C PHE A 67 15.15 6.29 -14.09
N GLY A 68 14.99 7.61 -14.22
CA GLY A 68 15.80 8.59 -13.50
C GLY A 68 15.54 8.59 -12.00
N ARG A 69 16.59 8.75 -11.19
CA ARG A 69 16.51 8.70 -9.71
C ARG A 69 15.48 9.67 -9.11
N ASP A 70 15.38 10.89 -9.65
CA ASP A 70 14.46 11.90 -9.13
C ASP A 70 13.00 11.52 -9.39
N ALA A 71 12.70 10.98 -10.57
CA ALA A 71 11.37 10.48 -10.91
C ALA A 71 10.98 9.27 -10.05
N VAL A 72 11.92 8.36 -9.79
CA VAL A 72 11.69 7.22 -8.88
C VAL A 72 11.43 7.70 -7.46
N ALA A 73 12.19 8.69 -6.98
CA ALA A 73 12.01 9.24 -5.64
C ALA A 73 10.66 9.96 -5.49
N GLU A 74 10.19 10.65 -6.53
CA GLU A 74 8.86 11.26 -6.56
C GLU A 74 7.78 10.20 -6.49
N PHE A 75 7.83 9.19 -7.38
CA PHE A 75 6.86 8.09 -7.40
C PHE A 75 6.82 7.32 -6.07
N VAL A 76 7.98 7.05 -5.44
CA VAL A 76 8.05 6.38 -4.13
C VAL A 76 7.38 7.20 -3.02
N ARG A 77 7.44 8.53 -3.08
CA ARG A 77 6.74 9.39 -2.12
C ARG A 77 5.22 9.28 -2.29
N GLU A 78 4.75 9.31 -3.53
CA GLU A 78 3.32 9.17 -3.82
C GLU A 78 2.79 7.78 -3.45
N LEU A 79 3.56 6.73 -3.76
CA LEU A 79 3.23 5.36 -3.37
C LEU A 79 3.18 5.20 -1.85
N ARG A 80 4.11 5.82 -1.12
CA ARG A 80 4.09 5.83 0.35
C ARG A 80 2.81 6.45 0.88
N ASP A 81 2.42 7.62 0.38
CA ASP A 81 1.17 8.29 0.79
C ASP A 81 -0.04 7.39 0.51
N TYR A 82 -0.08 6.76 -0.66
CA TYR A 82 -1.15 5.83 -1.04
C TYR A 82 -1.22 4.63 -0.10
N LEU A 83 -0.11 3.95 0.15
CA LEU A 83 -0.06 2.75 1.00
C LEU A 83 -0.45 3.06 2.46
N VAL A 84 -0.03 4.22 2.98
CA VAL A 84 -0.44 4.65 4.32
C VAL A 84 -1.96 4.82 4.40
N ALA A 85 -2.57 5.50 3.42
CA ALA A 85 -4.01 5.66 3.35
C ALA A 85 -4.73 4.32 3.14
N PHE A 86 -4.20 3.45 2.29
CA PHE A 86 -4.75 2.12 2.03
C PHE A 86 -4.80 1.27 3.31
N VAL A 87 -3.72 1.25 4.08
CA VAL A 87 -3.62 0.47 5.31
C VAL A 87 -4.54 1.02 6.41
N ARG A 88 -4.61 2.34 6.55
CA ARG A 88 -5.34 3.01 7.64
C ARG A 88 -6.83 3.17 7.35
N ASP A 89 -7.15 3.63 6.15
CA ASP A 89 -8.47 4.14 5.77
C ASP A 89 -9.14 3.29 4.67
N GLY A 90 -8.41 2.35 4.07
CA GLY A 90 -8.91 1.43 3.04
C GLY A 90 -8.75 1.92 1.61
N GLU A 91 -9.01 1.02 0.66
CA GLU A 91 -8.81 1.23 -0.79
C GLU A 91 -9.55 2.44 -1.34
N GLN A 92 -10.84 2.60 -1.02
CA GLN A 92 -11.65 3.71 -1.54
C GLN A 92 -11.11 5.09 -1.14
N VAL A 93 -10.52 5.21 0.05
CA VAL A 93 -9.93 6.47 0.51
C VAL A 93 -8.58 6.70 -0.16
N ALA A 94 -7.76 5.66 -0.27
CA ALA A 94 -6.48 5.70 -0.96
C ALA A 94 -6.63 6.08 -2.45
N ASP A 95 -7.57 5.45 -3.14
CA ASP A 95 -7.87 5.72 -4.55
C ASP A 95 -8.35 7.15 -4.75
N ARG A 96 -9.25 7.65 -3.89
CA ARG A 96 -9.72 9.04 -3.96
C ARG A 96 -8.58 10.05 -3.81
N LEU A 97 -7.61 9.79 -2.92
CA LEU A 97 -6.45 10.67 -2.75
C LEU A 97 -5.62 10.76 -4.05
N PHE A 98 -5.51 9.65 -4.77
CA PHE A 98 -4.78 9.58 -6.03
C PHE A 98 -5.56 10.21 -7.20
N GLU A 99 -6.86 9.95 -7.30
CA GLU A 99 -7.76 10.60 -8.26
C GLU A 99 -7.78 12.12 -8.06
N THR A 100 -7.79 12.59 -6.81
CA THR A 100 -7.78 14.03 -6.54
C THR A 100 -6.46 14.67 -6.97
N ARG A 101 -5.31 14.03 -6.71
CA ARG A 101 -3.99 14.56 -7.13
C ARG A 101 -3.80 14.58 -8.64
N THR A 102 -4.27 13.54 -9.35
CA THR A 102 -4.17 13.45 -10.82
C THR A 102 -5.06 14.45 -11.56
N LEU A 103 -6.11 14.98 -10.90
CA LEU A 103 -7.04 15.96 -11.46
C LEU A 103 -6.70 17.42 -11.13
N GLN A 104 -5.67 17.69 -10.33
CA GLN A 104 -5.22 19.07 -10.09
C GLN A 104 -4.29 19.54 -11.21
N PRO A 105 -4.62 20.64 -11.92
CA PRO A 105 -3.71 21.19 -12.92
C PRO A 105 -2.48 21.77 -12.22
N VAL A 106 -1.30 21.45 -12.75
CA VAL A 106 -0.02 22.10 -12.42
C VAL A 106 -0.03 23.58 -12.79
#